data_AF-A0A1A9WH94-F1
#
_entry.id   AF-A0A1A9WH94-F1
#
_cell.length_a   1.000
_cell.length_b   1.000
_cell.length_c   1.000
_cell.angle_alpha   90.00
_cell.angle_beta   90.00
_cell.angle_gamma   90.00
#
_symmetry.space_group_name_H-M   'P 1'
#
loop_
_entity.id
_entity.type
_entity.pdbx_description
1 polymer ?
#
loop_
_entity_poly.entity_id
_entity_poly.type
_entity_poly.pdbx_seq_one_letter_code
_entity_poly.pdbx_strand_id
1 'polypeptide(L)'
;MVDAYVAPLVITCIWAFVGIICPFFARGASKGVTQCCLMLAAATCWLFWLCCYMTQMNPLIGPSLKRNQIMIIAREWGHEIKNVTSEMH
;
A
#
# COMPACT_ATOMS: atom_id res chain seq x y z
N MET A 1 -1.43 -1.44 -18.11
CA MET A 1 -2.00 -0.86 -16.88
C MET A 1 -2.36 -2.03 -15.99
N VAL A 2 -1.83 -2.11 -14.77
CA VAL A 2 -2.26 -3.11 -13.80
C VAL A 2 -3.60 -2.66 -13.24
N ASP A 3 -4.60 -3.53 -13.27
CA ASP A 3 -5.93 -3.17 -12.81
C ASP A 3 -5.95 -2.92 -11.30
N ALA A 4 -6.84 -2.03 -10.85
CA ALA A 4 -6.92 -1.65 -9.44
C ALA A 4 -7.17 -2.85 -8.50
N TYR A 5 -7.90 -3.88 -8.96
CA TYR A 5 -8.20 -5.06 -8.16
C TYR A 5 -7.00 -5.99 -7.93
N VAL A 6 -5.90 -5.83 -8.66
CA VAL A 6 -4.74 -6.72 -8.57
C VAL A 6 -4.09 -6.66 -7.18
N ALA A 7 -3.87 -5.46 -6.64
CA ALA A 7 -3.26 -5.31 -5.33
C ALA A 7 -4.13 -5.87 -4.19
N PRO A 8 -5.44 -5.55 -4.08
CA PRO A 8 -6.34 -6.18 -3.12
C PRO A 8 -6.36 -7.71 -3.20
N LEU A 9 -6.35 -8.27 -4.41
CA LEU A 9 -6.38 -9.71 -4.61
C LEU A 9 -5.11 -10.38 -4.05
N VAL A 10 -3.93 -9.86 -4.40
CA VAL A 10 -2.65 -10.42 -3.95
C VAL A 10 -2.51 -10.32 -2.43
N ILE A 11 -2.79 -9.16 -1.84
CA ILE A 11 -2.65 -8.96 -0.40
C ILE A 11 -3.67 -9.80 0.39
N THR A 12 -4.88 -9.98 -0.15
CA THR A 12 -5.88 -10.88 0.45
C THR A 12 -5.42 -12.33 0.42
N CYS A 13 -4.85 -12.82 -0.70
CA CYS A 13 -4.31 -14.17 -0.76
C CYS A 13 -3.17 -14.40 0.23
N ILE A 14 -2.25 -13.44 0.37
CA ILE A 14 -1.12 -13.54 1.31
C ILE A 14 -1.62 -13.66 2.75
N TRP A 15 -2.50 -12.75 3.19
CA TRP A 15 -2.99 -12.77 4.57
C TRP A 15 -3.99 -13.90 4.83
N ALA A 16 -4.79 -14.32 3.85
CA ALA A 16 -5.61 -15.52 3.95
C ALA A 16 -4.74 -16.76 4.14
N PHE A 17 -3.63 -16.88 3.40
CA PHE A 17 -2.68 -17.98 3.61
C PHE A 17 -2.10 -17.97 5.04
N VAL A 18 -1.67 -16.81 5.53
CA VAL A 18 -1.11 -16.69 6.90
C VAL A 18 -2.16 -16.94 7.98
N GLY A 19 -3.38 -16.46 7.80
CA GLY A 19 -4.45 -16.56 8.80
C GLY A 19 -5.21 -17.89 8.79
N ILE A 20 -5.22 -18.61 7.66
CA ILE A 20 -5.98 -19.85 7.50
C ILE A 20 -5.05 -21.05 7.41
N ILE A 21 -4.00 -21.00 6.58
CA ILE A 21 -3.14 -22.16 6.32
C ILE A 21 -2.05 -22.32 7.38
N CYS A 22 -1.34 -21.25 7.74
CA CYS A 22 -0.25 -21.32 8.71
C CYS A 22 -0.64 -21.86 10.11
N PRO A 23 -1.82 -21.57 10.69
CA PRO A 23 -2.24 -22.10 11.99
C PRO A 23 -2.29 -23.64 12.04
N PHE A 24 -2.49 -24.33 10.92
CA PHE A 24 -2.46 -25.80 10.90
C PHE A 24 -1.06 -26.38 11.16
N PHE A 25 0.00 -25.61 10.89
CA PHE A 25 1.38 -26.02 11.14
C PHE A 25 1.86 -25.75 12.57
N ALA A 26 1.06 -25.10 13.42
CA ALA A 26 1.42 -24.84 14.80
C ALA A 26 1.59 -26.15 15.60
N ARG A 27 2.70 -26.27 16.34
CA ARG A 27 3.09 -27.44 17.15
C ARG A 27 3.63 -26.99 18.51
N GLY A 28 3.57 -27.88 19.51
CA GLY A 28 4.10 -27.65 20.85
C GLY A 28 3.04 -27.41 21.93
N ALA A 29 3.49 -27.20 23.17
CA ALA A 29 2.63 -27.06 24.35
C ALA A 29 1.68 -25.84 24.28
N SER A 30 2.07 -24.78 23.58
CA SER A 30 1.31 -23.53 23.43
C SER A 30 0.66 -23.38 22.05
N LYS A 31 0.35 -24.49 21.37
CA LYS A 31 -0.22 -24.50 20.00
C LYS A 31 -1.42 -23.56 19.83
N GLY A 32 -2.38 -23.57 20.76
CA GLY A 32 -3.58 -22.74 20.66
C GLY A 32 -3.28 -21.24 20.68
N VAL A 33 -2.30 -20.82 21.50
CA VAL A 33 -1.87 -19.42 21.56
C VAL A 33 -1.21 -19.02 20.24
N THR A 34 -0.29 -19.84 19.71
CA THR A 34 0.34 -19.58 18.41
C THR A 34 -0.68 -19.49 17.28
N GLN A 35 -1.67 -20.37 17.24
CA GLN A 35 -2.77 -20.32 16.26
C GLN A 35 -3.56 -19.01 16.37
N CYS A 36 -3.96 -18.65 17.59
CA CYS A 36 -4.69 -17.42 17.86
C CYS A 36 -3.89 -16.18 17.44
N CYS A 37 -2.61 -16.11 17.80
CA CYS A 37 -1.73 -15.01 17.41
C CYS A 37 -1.58 -14.89 15.89
N LEU A 38 -1.41 -15.99 15.16
CA LEU A 38 -1.33 -15.98 13.69
C LEU A 38 -2.64 -15.49 13.05
N MET A 39 -3.78 -15.99 13.53
CA MET A 39 -5.10 -15.59 13.02
C MET A 39 -5.38 -14.10 13.30
N LEU A 40 -5.12 -13.63 14.52
CA LEU A 40 -5.33 -12.23 14.91
C LEU A 40 -4.37 -11.28 14.18
N ALA A 41 -3.11 -11.65 14.03
CA ALA A 41 -2.15 -10.86 13.27
C ALA A 41 -2.58 -10.75 11.80
N ALA A 42 -2.97 -11.87 11.17
CA ALA A 42 -3.43 -11.86 9.79
C ALA A 42 -4.67 -10.98 9.59
N ALA A 43 -5.65 -11.08 10.49
CA ALA A 43 -6.87 -10.27 10.44
C ALA A 43 -6.57 -8.77 10.61
N THR A 44 -5.77 -8.40 11.62
CA THR A 44 -5.47 -6.99 11.92
C THR A 44 -4.59 -6.35 10.85
N CYS A 45 -3.57 -7.05 10.35
CA CYS A 45 -2.72 -6.55 9.27
C CYS A 45 -3.48 -6.41 7.94
N TRP A 46 -4.36 -7.37 7.60
CA TRP A 46 -5.20 -7.26 6.41
C TRP A 46 -6.20 -6.11 6.51
N LEU A 47 -6.88 -5.96 7.66
CA LEU A 47 -7.83 -4.85 7.88
C LEU A 47 -7.13 -3.49 7.83
N PHE A 48 -5.98 -3.35 8.50
CA PHE A 48 -5.21 -2.11 8.46
C PHE A 48 -4.82 -1.74 7.03
N TRP A 49 -4.28 -2.70 6.28
CA TRP A 49 -3.91 -2.49 4.88
C TRP A 49 -5.13 -2.10 4.03
N LEU A 50 -6.23 -2.83 4.16
CA LEU A 50 -7.45 -2.58 3.37
C LEU A 50 -8.00 -1.18 3.64
N CYS A 51 -8.06 -0.77 4.91
CA CYS A 51 -8.48 0.57 5.28
C CYS A 51 -7.59 1.64 4.63
N CYS A 52 -6.26 1.51 4.72
CA CYS A 52 -5.31 2.44 4.09
C CYS A 52 -5.42 2.45 2.56
N TYR A 53 -5.76 1.32 1.95
CA TYR A 53 -5.97 1.22 0.50
C TYR A 53 -7.27 1.92 0.09
N MET A 54 -8.38 1.64 0.78
CA MET A 54 -9.70 2.21 0.45
C MET A 54 -9.73 3.73 0.56
N THR A 55 -9.00 4.32 1.51
CA THR A 55 -8.93 5.79 1.66
C THR A 55 -8.28 6.48 0.46
N GLN A 56 -7.52 5.75 -0.36
CA GLN A 56 -6.80 6.29 -1.53
C GLN A 56 -7.52 6.05 -2.86
N MET A 57 -8.59 5.25 -2.90
CA MET A 57 -9.25 4.86 -4.15
C MET A 57 -10.09 5.99 -4.78
N ASN A 58 -10.59 6.92 -3.99
CA ASN A 58 -11.32 8.11 -4.44
C ASN A 58 -10.89 9.33 -3.62
N PRO A 59 -9.66 9.82 -3.80
CA PRO A 59 -9.12 10.87 -2.96
C PRO A 59 -9.79 12.21 -3.30
N LEU A 60 -10.34 12.88 -2.30
CA LEU A 60 -10.96 14.20 -2.45
C LEU A 60 -9.94 15.35 -2.37
N ILE A 61 -8.76 15.07 -1.79
CA ILE A 61 -7.73 16.06 -1.51
C ILE A 61 -6.40 15.54 -2.06
N GLY A 62 -5.72 16.39 -2.83
CA GLY A 62 -4.38 16.15 -3.34
C GLY A 62 -3.30 16.84 -2.50
N PRO A 63 -2.03 16.47 -2.69
CA PRO A 63 -0.91 17.13 -2.01
C PRO A 63 -0.74 18.58 -2.49
N SER A 64 -0.53 19.52 -1.56
CA SER A 64 -0.21 20.92 -1.86
C SER A 64 1.31 21.11 -1.88
N LEU A 65 1.86 21.43 -3.05
CA LEU A 65 3.31 21.49 -3.31
C LEU A 65 3.74 22.91 -3.73
N LYS A 66 4.89 23.37 -3.25
CA LYS A 66 5.50 24.61 -3.73
C LYS A 66 6.12 24.41 -5.11
N ARG A 67 6.20 25.49 -5.91
CA ARG A 67 6.70 25.44 -7.30
C ARG A 67 8.06 24.73 -7.44
N ASN A 68 8.99 25.00 -6.52
CA ASN A 68 10.31 24.35 -6.51
C ASN A 68 10.21 22.83 -6.32
N GLN A 69 9.33 22.35 -5.44
CA GLN A 69 9.11 20.92 -5.21
C GLN A 69 8.51 20.25 -6.45
N ILE A 70 7.56 20.92 -7.12
CA ILE A 70 6.97 20.43 -8.38
C ILE A 70 8.06 20.29 -9.45
N MET A 71 8.95 21.28 -9.61
CA MET A 71 10.04 21.19 -10.59
C MET A 71 11.02 20.05 -10.28
N ILE A 72 11.33 19.82 -9.01
CA ILE A 72 12.20 18.71 -8.59
C ILE A 72 11.52 17.37 -8.92
N ILE A 73 10.27 17.16 -8.49
CA ILE A 73 9.52 15.91 -8.75
C ILE A 73 9.41 15.67 -10.26
N ALA A 74 9.09 16.72 -11.02
CA ALA A 74 8.98 16.65 -12.48
C ALA A 74 10.30 16.21 -13.13
N ARG A 75 11.44 16.74 -12.67
CA ARG A 75 12.76 16.31 -13.14
C ARG A 75 13.06 14.86 -12.79
N GLU A 76 12.85 14.45 -11.54
CA GLU A 76 13.15 13.09 -11.06
C GLU A 76 12.26 12.02 -11.71
N TRP A 77 11.04 12.39 -12.09
CA TRP A 77 10.09 11.48 -12.76
C TRP A 77 10.14 11.59 -14.29
N GLY A 78 11.11 12.31 -14.86
CA GLY A 78 11.31 12.39 -16.31
C GLY A 78 10.31 13.28 -17.07
N HIS A 79 9.56 14.10 -16.34
CA HIS A 79 8.59 15.07 -16.86
C HIS A 79 9.09 16.51 -16.74
N GLU A 80 10.35 16.76 -17.11
CA GLU A 80 11.02 18.05 -16.88
C GLU A 80 10.22 19.24 -17.45
N ILE A 81 9.83 20.17 -16.57
CA ILE A 81 9.10 21.38 -16.94
C ILE A 81 10.13 22.46 -17.28
N LYS A 82 10.29 22.76 -18.57
CA LYS A 82 11.12 23.89 -19.01
C LYS A 82 10.48 25.20 -18.56
N ASN A 83 11.26 26.05 -17.90
CA ASN A 83 10.81 27.39 -17.58
C ASN A 83 10.82 28.23 -18.86
N VAL A 84 9.65 28.52 -19.43
CA VAL A 84 9.48 29.39 -20.62
C VAL A 84 9.98 30.83 -20.39
N THR A 85 10.25 31.21 -19.14
CA THR A 85 10.70 32.56 -18.75
C THR A 85 12.13 32.90 -19.22
N SER A 86 12.96 31.92 -19.62
CA SER A 86 14.31 32.19 -20.15
C SER A 86 14.41 32.26 -21.68
N GLU A 87 13.29 32.13 -22.41
CA GLU A 87 13.26 32.29 -23.89
C GLU A 87 12.60 33.62 -24.35
N MET A 88 12.27 34.52 -23.42
CA MET A 88 11.72 35.86 -23.70
C MET A 88 12.73 36.98 -23.38
N HIS A 89 14.02 36.73 -23.56
CA HIS A 89 15.08 37.74 -23.59
C HIS A 89 16.12 37.42 -24.65
#